data_AF-A0A4Y2H9R7-F1
#
_entry.id   AF-A0A4Y2H9R7-F1
#
_cell.length_a   1.000
_cell.length_b   1.000
_cell.length_c   1.000
_cell.angle_alpha   90.00
_cell.angle_beta   90.00
_cell.angle_gamma   90.00
#
_symmetry.space_group_name_H-M   'P 1'
#
loop_
_entity.id
_entity.type
_entity.pdbx_description
1 polymer ?
#
loop_
_entity_poly.entity_id
_entity_poly.type
_entity_poly.pdbx_seq_one_letter_code
_entity_poly.pdbx_strand_id
1 'polypeptide(L)' 'MVFVFPTGNGIFQQDYAPCHKARIVLEWFEEHTDEFHLMSWQPNSPDLNLMEHIWDVMERQLRAQTPPCPNISNFA' A
#
# COMPACT_ATOMS: atom_id res chain seq x y z
N MET A 1 14.08 19.26 -5.38
CA MET A 1 12.87 18.43 -5.19
C MET A 1 13.29 16.99 -5.47
N VAL A 2 13.05 16.06 -4.54
CA VAL A 2 13.38 14.63 -4.74
C VAL A 2 12.09 13.97 -5.21
N PHE A 3 12.05 13.51 -6.45
CA PHE A 3 10.91 12.76 -6.95
C PHE A 3 10.93 11.35 -6.34
N VAL A 4 9.79 10.90 -5.81
CA VAL A 4 9.63 9.52 -5.31
C VAL A 4 9.85 8.51 -6.44
N PHE A 5 9.50 8.90 -7.67
CA PHE A 5 9.77 8.15 -8.89
C PHE A 5 10.69 8.98 -9.80
N PRO A 6 12.00 8.69 -9.83
CA PRO A 6 13.01 9.52 -10.50
C PRO A 6 12.76 9.75 -12.00
N THR A 7 11.94 8.92 -12.62
CA THR A 7 11.66 8.87 -14.05
C THR A 7 10.27 9.40 -14.44
N GLY A 8 9.45 9.86 -13.48
CA GLY A 8 8.11 10.42 -13.76
C GLY A 8 7.07 9.42 -14.30
N ASN A 9 7.42 8.13 -14.34
CA ASN A 9 6.56 7.04 -14.83
C ASN A 9 6.19 6.06 -13.71
N GLY A 10 6.24 6.51 -12.47
CA GLY A 10 5.83 5.72 -11.31
C GLY A 10 4.38 5.29 -11.41
N ILE A 11 4.06 4.11 -10.90
CA ILE A 11 2.68 3.67 -10.73
C ILE A 11 2.44 3.54 -9.22
N PHE A 12 1.49 4.30 -8.71
CA PHE A 12 1.07 4.24 -7.33
C PHE A 12 -0.18 3.36 -7.20
N GLN A 13 -0.05 2.27 -6.44
CA GLN A 13 -1.15 1.39 -6.07
C GLN A 13 -1.63 1.72 -4.66
N GLN A 14 -2.93 1.89 -4.48
CA GLN A 14 -3.59 1.96 -3.17
C GLN A 14 -4.85 1.12 -3.16
N ASP A 15 -5.31 0.75 -1.97
CA ASP A 15 -6.59 0.11 -1.80
C ASP A 15 -7.75 1.11 -1.99
N TYR A 16 -8.97 0.61 -2.00
CA TYR A 16 -10.17 1.42 -2.23
C TYR A 16 -10.82 1.91 -0.92
N ALA A 17 -10.07 1.98 0.19
CA ALA A 17 -10.63 2.43 1.47
C ALA A 17 -11.17 3.87 1.37
N PRO A 18 -12.20 4.23 2.17
CA PRO A 18 -12.88 5.53 2.04
C PRO A 18 -11.96 6.75 2.16
N CYS A 19 -10.90 6.65 2.98
CA CYS A 19 -9.92 7.72 3.14
C CYS A 19 -9.14 8.03 1.84
N HIS A 20 -8.80 7.01 1.05
CA HIS A 20 -8.11 7.16 -0.24
C HIS A 20 -8.98 7.82 -1.32
N LYS A 21 -10.29 7.86 -1.11
CA LYS A 21 -11.27 8.50 -2.01
C LYS A 21 -11.73 9.87 -1.51
N ALA A 22 -11.19 10.36 -0.39
CA ALA A 22 -11.52 11.69 0.08
C ALA A 22 -11.10 12.72 -0.98
N ARG A 23 -11.92 13.76 -1.18
CA ARG A 23 -11.69 14.79 -2.20
C ARG A 23 -10.28 15.38 -2.13
N ILE A 24 -9.81 15.72 -0.92
CA ILE A 24 -8.46 16.28 -0.70
C ILE A 24 -7.34 15.34 -1.18
N VAL A 25 -7.54 14.02 -1.07
CA VAL A 25 -6.56 13.02 -1.50
C VAL A 25 -6.56 12.91 -3.02
N LEU A 26 -7.74 12.93 -3.66
CA LEU A 26 -7.85 12.90 -5.12
C LEU A 26 -7.29 14.17 -5.76
N GLU A 27 -7.58 15.35 -5.21
CA GLU A 27 -7.03 16.63 -5.66
C GLU A 27 -5.49 16.62 -5.58
N TRP A 28 -4.92 16.07 -4.51
CA TRP A 28 -3.46 15.93 -4.39
C TRP A 28 -2.88 15.03 -5.49
N PHE A 29 -3.55 13.94 -5.85
CA PHE A 29 -3.11 13.08 -6.96
C PHE A 29 -3.19 13.79 -8.32
N GLU A 30 -4.21 14.62 -8.55
CA GLU A 30 -4.36 15.40 -9.78
C GLU A 30 -3.21 16.42 -9.94
N GLU A 31 -2.78 17.05 -8.85
CA GLU A 31 -1.66 17.99 -8.82
C GLU A 31 -0.30 17.34 -9.14
N HIS A 32 -0.14 16.03 -8.94
CA HIS A 32 1.15 15.31 -9.06
C HIS A 32 1.17 14.30 -10.22
N THR A 33 0.32 14.50 -11.24
CA THR A 33 0.19 13.59 -12.40
C THR A 33 1.44 13.52 -13.28
N ASP A 34 2.33 14.51 -13.19
CA ASP A 34 3.63 14.55 -13.86
C ASP A 34 4.72 13.74 -13.11
N GLU A 35 4.50 13.42 -11.84
CA GLU A 35 5.44 12.65 -11.02
C GLU A 35 5.16 11.13 -11.09
N PHE A 36 3.89 10.73 -11.09
CA PHE A 36 3.46 9.33 -11.16
C PHE A 36 1.98 9.20 -11.54
N HIS A 37 1.54 7.96 -11.78
CA HIS A 37 0.16 7.64 -12.13
C HIS A 37 -0.51 6.81 -11.03
N LEU A 38 -1.69 7.24 -10.61
CA LEU A 38 -2.54 6.46 -9.73
C LEU A 38 -3.16 5.29 -10.52
N MET A 39 -2.93 4.06 -10.08
CA MET A 39 -3.50 2.88 -10.72
C MET A 39 -4.99 2.77 -10.41
N SER A 40 -5.81 2.52 -11.45
CA SER A 40 -7.20 2.12 -11.24
C SER A 40 -7.25 0.71 -10.67
N TRP A 41 -7.96 0.53 -9.56
CA TRP A 41 -8.02 -0.75 -8.85
C TRP A 41 -9.45 -1.23 -8.69
N GLN A 42 -9.66 -2.54 -8.67
CA GLN A 42 -10.99 -3.07 -8.38
C GLN A 42 -11.21 -3.13 -6.86
N PRO A 43 -12.37 -2.66 -6.36
CA PRO A 43 -12.72 -2.86 -4.95
C PRO A 43 -12.75 -4.35 -4.60
N ASN A 44 -12.36 -4.70 -3.36
CA ASN A 44 -12.41 -6.06 -2.83
C ASN A 44 -11.50 -7.08 -3.55
N SER A 45 -10.37 -6.64 -4.11
CA SER A 45 -9.34 -7.50 -4.70
C SER A 45 -8.05 -7.52 -3.86
N PRO A 46 -8.07 -8.09 -2.63
CA PRO A 46 -6.88 -8.20 -1.80
C PRO A 46 -5.84 -9.16 -2.40
N ASP A 47 -6.29 -10.14 -3.18
CA ASP A 47 -5.46 -11.11 -3.89
C ASP A 47 -4.49 -10.46 -4.89
N LEU A 48 -4.88 -9.32 -5.45
CA LEU A 48 -4.05 -8.58 -6.39
C LEU A 48 -3.12 -7.58 -5.65
N ASN A 49 -3.35 -7.31 -4.36
CA ASN A 49 -2.56 -6.34 -3.61
C ASN A 49 -1.24 -6.97 -3.14
N LEU A 50 -0.11 -6.61 -3.77
CA LEU A 50 1.23 -7.10 -3.41
C LEU A 50 1.57 -6.90 -1.93
N MET A 51 1.01 -5.85 -1.37
CA MET A 51 1.20 -5.40 -0.02
C MET A 51 0.65 -6.47 0.96
N GLU A 52 -0.53 -7.05 0.69
CA GLU A 52 -1.11 -8.18 1.46
C GLU A 52 -0.18 -9.40 1.51
N HIS A 53 0.45 -9.72 0.37
CA HIS A 53 1.40 -10.83 0.31
C HIS A 53 2.67 -10.55 1.13
N ILE A 54 3.16 -9.31 1.14
CA ILE A 54 4.29 -8.91 1.99
C ILE A 54 3.91 -9.02 3.47
N TRP A 55 2.71 -8.59 3.86
CA TRP A 55 2.23 -8.73 5.23
C TRP A 55 2.14 -10.18 5.69
N ASP A 56 1.62 -11.09 4.86
CA ASP A 56 1.58 -12.53 5.16
C ASP A 56 2.99 -13.10 5.37
N VAL A 57 3.96 -12.75 4.52
CA VAL A 57 5.36 -13.18 4.69
C VAL A 57 5.95 -12.61 5.99
N MET A 58 5.74 -11.33 6.27
CA MET A 58 6.21 -10.70 7.50
C MET A 58 5.61 -11.34 8.75
N GLU A 59 4.31 -11.62 8.73
CA GLU A 59 3.61 -12.28 9.83
C GLU A 59 4.19 -13.68 10.10
N ARG A 60 4.39 -14.49 9.04
CA ARG A 60 5.01 -15.82 9.17
C ARG A 60 6.41 -15.74 9.77
N GLN A 61 7.22 -14.78 9.31
CA GLN A 61 8.56 -14.57 9.84
C GLN A 61 8.54 -14.16 11.31
N LEU A 62 7.67 -13.22 11.69
CA LEU A 62 7.49 -12.78 13.06
C LEU A 62 7.01 -13.93 13.97
N ARG A 63 6.11 -14.80 13.48
CA ARG A 63 5.64 -16.00 14.21
C ARG A 63 6.74 -17.04 14.41
N ALA A 64 7.69 -17.12 13.48
CA ALA A 64 8.82 -18.04 13.54
C ALA A 64 9.99 -17.56 14.43
N GLN A 65 9.96 -16.32 14.93
CA GLN A 65 11.02 -15.80 15.80
C GLN A 65 11.11 -16.56 17.13
N THR A 66 12.33 -16.69 17.64
CA THR A 66 12.61 -17.24 18.98
C THR A 66 13.47 -16.25 19.77
N PRO A 67 12.99 -15.73 20.92
CA PRO A 67 11.69 -16.00 21.53
C PRO A 67 10.53 -15.44 20.68
N PRO A 68 9.32 -16.03 20.76
CA PRO A 68 8.16 -15.58 19.99
C PRO A 68 7.78 -14.14 20.36
N CYS A 69 7.38 -13.34 19.37
CA CYS A 69 6.89 -11.99 19.62
C CYS A 69 5.60 -12.04 20.46
N PRO A 70 5.58 -11.45 21.68
CA PRO A 70 4.50 -11.68 22.65
C PRO A 70 3.14 -11.12 22.23
N ASN A 71 3.10 -10.12 21.33
CA ASN A 71 1.87 -9.44 20.92
C ASN A 71 1.37 -9.86 19.52
N ILE A 72 1.96 -10.88 18.91
CA ILE A 72 1.66 -11.23 17.52
C ILE A 72 0.25 -11.80 17.32
N SER A 73 -0.34 -12.35 18.38
CA SER A 73 -1.69 -12.92 18.38
C SER A 73 -2.80 -11.87 18.27
N ASN A 74 -2.49 -10.58 18.37
CA ASN A 74 -3.46 -9.48 18.30
C ASN A 74 -3.64 -8.91 16.88
N PHE A 75 -2.91 -9.42 15.89
CA PHE A 75 -2.98 -8.95 14.49
C PHE A 75 -3.93 -9.77 13.61
N ALA A 76 -4.65 -10.75 14.18
CA ALA A 76 -5.64 -11.59 13.50
C ALA A 76 -7.07 -11.08 13.71
#